data_AF-A0A937GQK7-F1
#
_entry.id   AF-A0A937GQK7-F1
#
_cell.length_a   1.000
_cell.length_b   1.000
_cell.length_c   1.000
_cell.angle_alpha   90.00
_cell.angle_beta   90.00
_cell.angle_gamma   90.00
#
_symmetry.space_group_name_H-M   'P 1'
#
loop_
_entity.id
_entity.type
_entity.pdbx_description
1 polymer ?
#
loop_
_entity_poly.entity_id
_entity_poly.type
_entity_poly.pdbx_seq_one_letter_code
_entity_poly.pdbx_strand_id
1 'polypeptide(L)'
;MKKIIQLLYFIPVIAFGQITSFDELKKVSSKSQYLRTSIENSFEKVSEESVNKGKGLMISYAHMLSQDKKNANQFFWWIENSVLGNSWMLTVADEELYSQLLKSVKTECEFSAVVSYYFNDMACYSCTELEAVIGVYKDDGYGHVNRFTLEEYQKMLEN
;
A
#
# COMPACT_ATOMS: atom_id res chain seq x y z
N MET A 1 -35.12 8.17 36.93
CA MET A 1 -34.62 8.32 35.55
C MET A 1 -33.15 8.76 35.60
N LYS A 2 -32.20 7.84 35.83
CA LYS A 2 -30.76 8.16 36.00
C LYS A 2 -29.85 6.96 35.63
N LYS A 3 -30.21 6.19 34.59
CA LYS A 3 -29.46 4.96 34.24
C LYS A 3 -29.12 4.78 32.74
N ILE A 4 -29.26 5.81 31.91
CA ILE A 4 -28.92 5.72 30.46
C ILE A 4 -27.54 6.31 30.13
N ILE A 5 -26.89 7.02 31.06
CA ILE A 5 -25.63 7.76 30.77
C ILE A 5 -24.37 6.85 30.79
N GLN A 6 -24.47 5.59 31.23
CA GLN A 6 -23.30 4.69 31.34
C GLN A 6 -22.98 3.88 30.08
N LEU A 7 -23.79 3.96 29.01
CA LEU A 7 -23.59 3.18 27.78
C LEU A 7 -22.69 3.86 26.71
N LEU A 8 -22.05 4.99 27.04
CA LEU A 8 -21.16 5.72 26.13
C LEU A 8 -19.66 5.44 26.36
N TYR A 9 -19.31 4.56 27.31
CA TYR A 9 -17.91 4.23 27.65
C TYR A 9 -17.34 3.01 26.92
N PHE A 10 -18.09 2.42 25.97
CA PHE A 10 -17.69 1.23 25.21
C PHE A 10 -17.79 1.42 23.69
N ILE A 11 -17.52 2.61 23.17
CA ILE A 11 -17.05 2.71 21.79
C ILE A 11 -15.52 2.71 21.88
N PRO A 12 -14.86 1.55 21.79
CA PRO A 12 -13.42 1.56 21.59
C PRO A 12 -13.14 2.36 20.32
N VAL A 13 -12.01 3.04 20.36
CA VAL A 13 -11.50 3.98 19.38
C VAL A 13 -11.15 3.24 18.07
N ILE A 14 -12.14 2.75 17.32
CA ILE A 14 -11.94 2.16 15.98
C ILE A 14 -11.92 3.28 14.90
N ALA A 15 -11.55 4.51 15.29
CA ALA A 15 -11.57 5.68 14.42
C ALA A 15 -10.17 6.01 13.84
N PHE A 16 -9.41 4.99 13.45
CA PHE A 16 -8.16 5.13 12.69
C PHE A 16 -8.16 4.14 11.52
N GLY A 17 -9.08 4.35 10.57
CA GLY A 17 -9.28 3.48 9.41
C GLY A 17 -8.28 3.69 8.27
N GLN A 18 -7.03 4.06 8.52
CA GLN A 18 -6.10 4.29 7.41
C GLN A 18 -4.68 3.87 7.77
N ILE A 19 -3.94 3.40 6.77
CA ILE A 19 -2.51 3.17 6.92
C ILE A 19 -1.83 4.54 7.05
N THR A 20 -1.15 4.78 8.16
CA THR A 20 -0.54 6.10 8.46
C THR A 20 0.97 6.11 8.44
N SER A 21 1.62 4.93 8.42
CA SER A 21 3.05 4.84 8.60
C SER A 21 3.71 3.78 7.73
N PHE A 22 5.01 3.96 7.47
CA PHE A 22 5.81 2.98 6.76
C PHE A 22 6.01 1.70 7.59
N ASP A 23 6.09 1.81 8.92
CA ASP A 23 6.17 0.65 9.83
C ASP A 23 4.98 -0.31 9.71
N GLU A 24 3.78 0.20 9.44
CA GLU A 24 2.61 -0.64 9.16
C GLU A 24 2.77 -1.39 7.83
N LEU A 25 3.25 -0.71 6.80
CA LEU A 25 3.50 -1.30 5.48
C LEU A 25 4.58 -2.38 5.51
N LYS A 26 5.65 -2.17 6.28
CA LYS A 26 6.75 -3.14 6.47
C LYS A 26 6.27 -4.50 7.00
N LYS A 27 5.18 -4.52 7.78
CA LYS A 27 4.60 -5.76 8.35
C LYS A 27 3.85 -6.59 7.30
N VAL A 28 3.56 -6.03 6.13
CA VAL A 28 2.82 -6.71 5.06
C VAL A 28 3.79 -7.45 4.16
N SER A 29 4.00 -8.74 4.45
CA SER A 29 4.86 -9.65 3.68
C SER A 29 4.09 -10.84 3.06
N SER A 30 2.81 -10.98 3.39
CA SER A 30 1.95 -12.07 2.93
C SER A 30 0.52 -11.61 2.67
N LYS A 31 -0.22 -12.39 1.87
CA LYS A 31 -1.63 -12.13 1.57
C LYS A 31 -2.48 -12.03 2.84
N SER A 32 -2.27 -12.93 3.80
CA SER A 32 -3.02 -12.92 5.06
C SER A 32 -2.76 -11.66 5.88
N GLN A 33 -1.50 -11.17 5.91
CA GLN A 33 -1.17 -9.90 6.55
C GLN A 33 -1.80 -8.73 5.79
N TYR A 34 -1.74 -8.72 4.46
CA TYR A 34 -2.39 -7.70 3.63
C TYR A 34 -3.90 -7.61 3.90
N LEU A 35 -4.61 -8.75 3.88
CA LEU A 35 -6.05 -8.82 4.14
C LEU A 35 -6.37 -8.34 5.55
N ARG A 36 -5.59 -8.79 6.55
CA ARG A 36 -5.75 -8.35 7.93
C ARG A 36 -5.54 -6.84 8.07
N THR A 37 -4.44 -6.30 7.55
CA THR A 37 -4.14 -4.87 7.58
C THR A 37 -5.25 -4.06 6.92
N SER A 38 -5.77 -4.51 5.78
CA SER A 38 -6.85 -3.83 5.07
C SER A 38 -8.15 -3.81 5.90
N ILE A 39 -8.54 -4.94 6.48
CA ILE A 39 -9.75 -5.06 7.31
C ILE A 39 -9.62 -4.25 8.61
N GLU A 40 -8.51 -4.39 9.33
CA GLU A 40 -8.28 -3.69 10.60
C GLU A 40 -8.19 -2.17 10.40
N ASN A 41 -7.74 -1.71 9.23
CA ASN A 41 -7.78 -0.31 8.84
C ASN A 41 -9.06 0.07 8.09
N SER A 42 -10.19 -0.63 8.23
CA SER A 42 -11.48 -0.19 7.65
C SER A 42 -11.47 0.08 6.13
N PHE A 43 -10.59 -0.59 5.37
CA PHE A 43 -10.67 -0.54 3.92
C PHE A 43 -11.80 -1.47 3.44
N GLU A 44 -12.45 -1.07 2.36
CA GLU A 44 -13.49 -1.84 1.67
C GLU A 44 -12.90 -2.52 0.43
N LYS A 45 -13.27 -3.78 0.17
CA LYS A 45 -12.81 -4.51 -1.03
C LYS A 45 -13.40 -3.87 -2.28
N VAL A 46 -12.56 -3.51 -3.24
CA VAL A 46 -12.97 -2.89 -4.51
C VAL A 46 -12.94 -3.89 -5.66
N SER A 47 -11.88 -4.68 -5.77
CA SER A 47 -11.73 -5.65 -6.86
C SER A 47 -10.90 -6.86 -6.48
N GLU A 48 -11.07 -7.93 -7.26
CA GLU A 48 -10.19 -9.09 -7.29
C GLU A 48 -10.19 -9.64 -8.71
N GLU A 49 -9.04 -9.56 -9.37
CA GLU A 49 -8.91 -9.85 -10.81
C GLU A 49 -7.70 -10.74 -11.07
N SER A 50 -7.84 -11.67 -12.00
CA SER A 50 -6.68 -12.45 -12.46
C SER A 50 -5.86 -11.65 -13.46
N VAL A 51 -4.56 -11.57 -13.22
CA VAL A 51 -3.60 -10.87 -14.10
C VAL A 51 -2.72 -11.87 -14.85
N ASN A 52 -2.00 -11.41 -15.86
CA ASN A 52 -1.03 -12.21 -16.63
C ASN A 52 -1.61 -13.52 -17.21
N LYS A 53 -2.80 -13.46 -17.82
CA LYS A 53 -3.49 -14.61 -18.43
C LYS A 53 -3.70 -15.78 -17.44
N GLY A 54 -4.08 -15.48 -16.20
CA GLY A 54 -4.30 -16.53 -15.18
C GLY A 54 -3.09 -16.83 -14.29
N LYS A 55 -1.94 -16.18 -14.52
CA LYS A 55 -0.69 -16.46 -13.80
C LYS A 55 -0.46 -15.56 -12.59
N GLY A 56 -1.42 -14.73 -12.25
CA GLY A 56 -1.38 -13.88 -11.08
C GLY A 56 -2.76 -13.45 -10.62
N LEU A 57 -2.77 -12.78 -9.48
CA LEU A 57 -3.96 -12.24 -8.84
C LEU A 57 -3.67 -10.81 -8.39
N MET A 58 -4.58 -9.90 -8.67
CA MET A 58 -4.55 -8.55 -8.15
C MET A 58 -5.79 -8.34 -7.29
N ILE A 59 -5.59 -7.96 -6.02
CA ILE A 59 -6.67 -7.67 -5.07
C ILE A 59 -6.54 -6.22 -4.66
N SER A 60 -7.65 -5.49 -4.63
CA SER A 60 -7.64 -4.09 -4.20
C SER A 60 -8.68 -3.79 -3.14
N TYR A 61 -8.24 -2.97 -2.20
CA TYR A 61 -9.02 -2.43 -1.10
C TYR A 61 -8.89 -0.90 -1.12
N ALA A 62 -9.94 -0.18 -0.74
CA ALA A 62 -9.95 1.27 -0.69
C ALA A 62 -10.47 1.81 0.64
N HIS A 63 -9.89 2.91 1.11
CA HIS A 63 -10.38 3.64 2.28
C HIS A 63 -10.98 4.98 1.89
N MET A 64 -12.13 5.32 2.50
CA MET A 64 -12.94 6.49 2.15
C MET A 64 -13.27 6.55 0.65
N LEU A 65 -13.75 5.43 0.11
CA LEU A 65 -14.19 5.35 -1.28
C LEU A 65 -15.43 6.25 -1.46
N SER A 66 -15.36 7.22 -2.38
CA SER A 66 -16.51 8.06 -2.71
C SER A 66 -17.60 7.27 -3.43
N GLN A 67 -18.85 7.74 -3.34
CA GLN A 67 -20.00 7.07 -3.97
C GLN A 67 -19.89 6.98 -5.51
N ASP A 68 -19.07 7.83 -6.14
CA ASP A 68 -18.78 7.76 -7.58
C ASP A 68 -17.77 6.64 -7.95
N LYS A 69 -17.26 5.89 -6.95
CA LYS A 69 -16.31 4.76 -7.03
C LYS A 69 -14.99 5.06 -7.73
N LYS A 70 -14.72 6.31 -8.09
CA LYS A 70 -13.51 6.71 -8.83
C LYS A 70 -12.44 7.33 -7.94
N ASN A 71 -12.82 7.85 -6.78
CA ASN A 71 -11.89 8.48 -5.86
C ASN A 71 -11.90 7.77 -4.51
N ALA A 72 -10.71 7.55 -3.96
CA ALA A 72 -10.54 7.13 -2.57
C ALA A 72 -9.36 7.91 -1.99
N ASN A 73 -9.32 8.06 -0.66
CA ASN A 73 -8.16 8.65 0.00
C ASN A 73 -6.96 7.72 -0.09
N GLN A 74 -7.20 6.41 -0.02
CA GLN A 74 -6.18 5.39 -0.19
C GLN A 74 -6.70 4.22 -0.99
N PHE A 75 -5.82 3.66 -1.82
CA PHE A 75 -5.98 2.31 -2.34
C PHE A 75 -4.80 1.47 -1.87
N PHE A 76 -5.07 0.25 -1.43
CA PHE A 76 -4.05 -0.73 -1.12
C PHE A 76 -4.24 -1.94 -2.02
N TRP A 77 -3.18 -2.30 -2.73
CA TRP A 77 -3.17 -3.35 -3.74
C TRP A 77 -2.24 -4.46 -3.30
N TRP A 78 -2.69 -5.69 -3.46
CA TRP A 78 -1.87 -6.89 -3.36
C TRP A 78 -1.75 -7.53 -4.73
N ILE A 79 -0.52 -7.86 -5.12
CA ILE A 79 -0.21 -8.39 -6.44
C ILE A 79 0.54 -9.71 -6.23
N GLU A 80 -0.09 -10.81 -6.65
CA GLU A 80 0.52 -12.12 -6.72
C GLU A 80 1.09 -12.33 -8.13
N ASN A 81 2.40 -12.51 -8.21
CA ASN A 81 3.05 -12.92 -9.45
C ASN A 81 3.70 -14.30 -9.25
N SER A 82 3.17 -15.32 -9.92
CA SER A 82 3.65 -16.70 -9.80
C SER A 82 5.12 -16.89 -10.18
N VAL A 83 5.72 -15.95 -10.92
CA VAL A 83 7.12 -16.03 -11.36
C VAL A 83 8.04 -15.20 -10.46
N LEU A 84 7.54 -14.08 -9.94
CA LEU A 84 8.36 -13.00 -9.38
C LEU A 84 8.15 -12.75 -7.88
N GLY A 85 7.23 -13.51 -7.29
CA GLY A 85 6.82 -13.34 -5.90
C GLY A 85 5.69 -12.32 -5.76
N ASN A 86 5.42 -11.96 -4.51
CA ASN A 86 4.29 -11.09 -4.19
C ASN A 86 4.77 -9.68 -3.86
N SER A 87 4.03 -8.70 -4.38
CA SER A 87 4.26 -7.28 -4.19
C SER A 87 2.99 -6.60 -3.66
N TRP A 88 3.14 -5.35 -3.22
CA TRP A 88 2.01 -4.52 -2.85
C TRP A 88 2.25 -3.07 -3.25
N MET A 89 1.17 -2.32 -3.41
CA MET A 89 1.20 -0.89 -3.70
C MET A 89 0.18 -0.16 -2.83
N LEU A 90 0.64 0.85 -2.09
CA LEU A 90 -0.22 1.84 -1.45
C LEU A 90 -0.26 3.10 -2.33
N THR A 91 -1.46 3.53 -2.66
CA THR A 91 -1.75 4.79 -3.35
C THR A 91 -2.44 5.72 -2.36
N VAL A 92 -1.99 6.98 -2.27
CA VAL A 92 -2.42 7.97 -1.26
C VAL A 92 -2.72 9.31 -1.92
N ALA A 93 -3.92 9.86 -1.69
CA ALA A 93 -4.30 11.21 -2.13
C ALA A 93 -3.79 12.30 -1.17
N ASP A 94 -3.54 11.95 0.09
CA ASP A 94 -3.10 12.88 1.13
C ASP A 94 -1.60 13.18 0.96
N GLU A 95 -1.29 14.42 0.60
CA GLU A 95 0.07 14.93 0.38
C GLU A 95 0.95 14.88 1.63
N GLU A 96 0.38 15.17 2.79
CA GLU A 96 1.12 15.19 4.05
C GLU A 96 1.48 13.77 4.44
N LEU A 97 0.53 12.84 4.34
CA LEU A 97 0.77 11.43 4.59
C LEU A 97 1.81 10.85 3.60
N TYR A 98 1.68 11.14 2.31
CA TYR A 98 2.67 10.70 1.32
C TYR A 98 4.07 11.24 1.64
N SER A 99 4.17 12.53 2.01
CA SER A 99 5.44 13.16 2.38
C SER A 99 6.08 12.50 3.62
N GLN A 100 5.26 12.11 4.60
CA GLN A 100 5.71 11.38 5.78
C GLN A 100 6.20 9.97 5.43
N LEU A 101 5.46 9.22 4.61
CA LEU A 101 5.89 7.90 4.12
C LEU A 101 7.21 7.99 3.35
N LEU A 102 7.33 8.96 2.44
CA LEU A 102 8.54 9.18 1.66
C LEU A 102 9.74 9.52 2.56
N LYS A 103 9.52 10.31 3.61
CA LYS A 103 10.56 10.63 4.59
C LYS A 103 11.03 9.39 5.34
N SER A 104 10.13 8.53 5.79
CA SER A 104 10.48 7.25 6.43
C SER A 104 11.26 6.35 5.48
N VAL A 105 10.80 6.16 4.24
CA VAL A 105 11.51 5.37 3.23
C VAL A 105 12.94 5.90 3.02
N LYS A 106 13.12 7.21 2.87
CA LYS A 106 14.45 7.84 2.71
C LYS A 106 15.35 7.74 3.94
N THR A 107 14.76 7.58 5.14
CA THR A 107 15.51 7.48 6.40
C THR A 107 15.98 6.06 6.65
N GLU A 108 15.17 5.08 6.27
CA GLU A 108 15.37 3.67 6.60
C GLU A 108 15.95 2.84 5.45
N CYS A 109 15.91 3.37 4.22
CA CYS A 109 16.34 2.68 3.02
C CYS A 109 17.29 3.54 2.19
N GLU A 110 18.14 2.90 1.40
CA GLU A 110 19.15 3.58 0.59
C GLU A 110 18.64 3.78 -0.83
N PHE A 111 18.78 4.99 -1.38
CA PHE A 111 18.48 5.23 -2.79
C PHE A 111 19.33 4.31 -3.68
N SER A 112 18.68 3.66 -4.65
CA SER A 112 19.32 2.68 -5.51
C SER A 112 19.33 3.12 -6.97
N ALA A 113 18.17 3.41 -7.56
CA ALA A 113 18.06 3.85 -8.95
C ALA A 113 16.74 4.60 -9.22
N VAL A 114 16.63 5.18 -10.41
CA VAL A 114 15.35 5.54 -11.01
C VAL A 114 15.05 4.52 -12.11
N VAL A 115 13.85 3.92 -12.11
CA VAL A 115 13.42 2.94 -13.11
C VAL A 115 12.10 3.36 -13.73
N SER A 116 11.88 3.03 -15.01
CA SER A 116 10.60 3.28 -15.67
C SER A 116 9.61 2.16 -15.35
N TYR A 117 8.44 2.50 -14.83
CA TYR A 117 7.39 1.56 -14.43
C TYR A 117 6.02 2.05 -14.93
N TYR A 118 5.40 1.31 -15.85
CA TYR A 118 4.10 1.62 -16.46
C TYR A 118 3.90 3.12 -16.74
N PHE A 119 4.81 3.69 -17.55
CA PHE A 119 4.82 5.09 -18.02
C PHE A 119 5.28 6.15 -17.02
N ASN A 120 5.63 5.77 -15.78
CA ASN A 120 6.13 6.69 -14.77
C ASN A 120 7.59 6.39 -14.42
N ASP A 121 8.36 7.45 -14.12
CA ASP A 121 9.69 7.30 -13.53
C ASP A 121 9.57 7.18 -12.01
N MET A 122 10.12 6.09 -11.47
CA MET A 122 10.00 5.74 -10.07
C MET A 122 11.36 5.78 -9.40
N ALA A 123 11.47 6.49 -8.29
CA ALA A 123 12.66 6.44 -7.44
C ALA A 123 12.60 5.17 -6.58
N CYS A 124 13.64 4.35 -6.66
CA CYS A 124 13.75 3.08 -5.95
C CYS A 124 14.73 3.18 -4.79
N TYR A 125 14.33 2.63 -3.64
CA TYR A 125 15.11 2.58 -2.41
C TYR A 125 15.25 1.12 -1.96
N SER A 126 16.48 0.65 -1.78
CA SER A 126 16.77 -0.69 -1.27
C SER A 126 16.67 -0.69 0.25
N CYS A 127 15.82 -1.58 0.79
CA CYS A 127 15.54 -1.69 2.22
C CYS A 127 16.06 -3.04 2.74
N THR A 128 17.22 -3.04 3.38
CA THR A 128 17.90 -4.27 3.84
C THR A 128 17.03 -5.09 4.81
N GLU A 129 16.36 -4.44 5.76
CA GLU A 129 15.49 -5.13 6.73
C GLU A 129 14.29 -5.85 6.09
N LEU A 130 13.85 -5.41 4.91
CA LEU A 130 12.69 -5.96 4.20
C LEU A 130 13.05 -6.97 3.12
N GLU A 131 14.36 -7.11 2.83
CA GLU A 131 14.88 -7.84 1.68
C GLU A 131 14.11 -7.49 0.40
N ALA A 132 13.84 -6.19 0.22
CA ALA A 132 12.95 -5.66 -0.82
C ALA A 132 13.38 -4.27 -1.29
N VAL A 133 12.79 -3.84 -2.41
CA VAL A 133 12.94 -2.47 -2.92
C VAL A 133 11.61 -1.75 -2.80
N ILE A 134 11.67 -0.52 -2.30
CA ILE A 134 10.53 0.39 -2.23
C ILE A 134 10.62 1.39 -3.37
N GLY A 135 9.65 1.36 -4.26
CA GLY A 135 9.50 2.31 -5.35
C GLY A 135 8.48 3.39 -5.03
N VAL A 136 8.85 4.65 -5.24
CA VAL A 136 7.98 5.81 -4.99
C VAL A 136 7.91 6.72 -6.20
N TYR A 137 6.70 7.18 -6.51
CA TYR A 137 6.43 8.17 -7.56
C TYR A 137 5.10 8.88 -7.28
N LYS A 138 4.75 9.87 -8.09
CA LYS A 138 3.45 10.54 -8.08
C LYS A 138 2.85 10.52 -9.47
N ASP A 139 1.55 10.28 -9.56
CA ASP A 139 0.79 10.31 -10.81
C ASP A 139 -0.66 10.72 -10.53
N ASP A 140 -1.26 11.52 -11.40
CA ASP A 140 -2.66 11.98 -11.31
C ASP A 140 -3.11 12.50 -9.92
N GLY A 141 -2.20 13.19 -9.20
CA GLY A 141 -2.50 13.74 -7.86
C GLY A 141 -2.41 12.73 -6.72
N TYR A 142 -1.97 11.50 -6.99
CA TYR A 142 -1.72 10.47 -6.01
C TYR A 142 -0.22 10.23 -5.80
N GLY A 143 0.17 9.98 -4.56
CA GLY A 143 1.46 9.41 -4.21
C GLY A 143 1.39 7.88 -4.21
N HIS A 144 2.43 7.24 -4.73
CA HIS A 144 2.52 5.78 -4.80
C HIS A 144 3.73 5.29 -4.01
N VAL A 145 3.52 4.25 -3.20
CA VAL A 145 4.55 3.53 -2.46
C VAL A 145 4.40 2.04 -2.76
N ASN A 146 5.39 1.46 -3.43
CA ASN A 146 5.35 0.11 -3.97
C ASN A 146 6.43 -0.72 -3.31
N ARG A 147 6.12 -1.96 -2.93
CA ARG A 147 7.14 -2.94 -2.54
C ARG A 147 7.32 -3.94 -3.66
N PHE A 148 8.55 -4.07 -4.14
CA PHE A 148 8.98 -5.09 -5.09
C PHE A 148 9.90 -6.10 -4.42
N THR A 149 9.84 -7.35 -4.86
CA THR A 149 10.89 -8.32 -4.56
C THR A 149 12.20 -7.90 -5.23
N LEU A 150 13.33 -8.39 -4.72
CA LEU A 150 14.63 -8.14 -5.37
C LEU A 150 14.67 -8.69 -6.80
N GLU A 151 14.00 -9.82 -7.05
CA GLU A 151 13.91 -10.41 -8.39
C GLU A 151 13.09 -9.54 -9.35
N GLU A 152 11.94 -9.02 -8.91
CA GLU A 152 11.15 -8.05 -9.68
C GLU A 152 12.00 -6.83 -10.04
N TYR A 153 12.71 -6.29 -9.05
CA TYR A 153 13.55 -5.11 -9.23
C TYR A 153 14.70 -5.33 -10.22
N GLN A 154 15.38 -6.47 -10.15
CA GLN A 154 16.46 -6.80 -11.09
C GLN A 154 15.95 -6.84 -12.53
N LYS A 155 14.78 -7.43 -12.80
CA LYS A 155 14.19 -7.44 -14.15
C LYS A 155 13.79 -6.04 -14.61
N MET A 156 13.39 -5.15 -13.70
CA MET A 156 13.11 -3.76 -14.06
C MET A 156 14.36 -2.99 -14.48
N LEU A 157 15.54 -3.32 -13.93
CA LEU A 157 16.82 -2.69 -14.31
C LEU A 157 17.36 -3.15 -15.67
N GLU A 158 16.94 -4.32 -16.14
CA GLU A 158 17.37 -4.89 -17.42
C GLU A 158 16.61 -4.33 -18.64
N ASN A 159 15.50 -3.62 -18.41
CA ASN A 159 14.64 -3.03 -19.44
C ASN A 159 14.89 -1.52 -19.58
#